data_AF-A0A7J2S516-F1
#
_entry.id   AF-A0A7J2S516-F1
#
_cell.length_a   1.000
_cell.length_b   1.000
_cell.length_c   1.000
_cell.angle_alpha   90.00
_cell.angle_beta   90.00
_cell.angle_gamma   90.00
#
_symmetry.space_group_name_H-M   'P 1'
#
loop_
_entity.id
_entity.type
_entity.pdbx_description
1 polymer ?
#
loop_
_entity_poly.entity_id
_entity_poly.type
_entity_poly.pdbx_seq_one_letter_code
_entity_poly.pdbx_strand_id
1 'polypeptide(L)'
;DINTLKNDGFKGDWLETFGEIASANITIPFVDIKGYVNVTSWLPDGVYHIKKALKEAEKTEFEDVEIQIKYIGAPQYMITVKAPDYKIAEEEMKKAVNKITKYIKQHNGSCEFHRKQEE
;
A
#
# COMPACT_ATOMS: atom_id res chain seq x y z
N ASP A 1 -21.72 -0.86 -13.08
CA ASP A 1 -22.48 0.22 -12.42
C ASP A 1 -23.94 0.14 -12.84
N ILE A 2 -24.90 0.36 -11.92
CA ILE A 2 -26.34 0.29 -12.24
C ILE A 2 -26.72 1.37 -13.27
N ASN A 3 -26.02 2.50 -13.27
CA ASN A 3 -26.25 3.57 -14.23
C ASN A 3 -25.91 3.15 -15.67
N THR A 4 -24.88 2.32 -15.85
CA THR A 4 -24.54 1.75 -17.17
C THR A 4 -25.67 0.86 -17.69
N LEU A 5 -26.24 -0.01 -16.84
CA LEU A 5 -27.34 -0.90 -17.21
C LEU A 5 -28.61 -0.12 -17.58
N LYS A 6 -28.91 0.97 -16.86
CA LYS A 6 -30.04 1.85 -17.20
C LYS A 6 -29.84 2.56 -18.55
N ASN A 7 -28.62 2.98 -18.85
CA ASN A 7 -28.28 3.62 -20.12
C ASN A 7 -28.42 2.67 -21.32
N ASP A 8 -28.14 1.37 -21.12
CA ASP A 8 -28.32 0.32 -22.14
C ASP A 8 -29.78 -0.11 -22.31
N GLY A 9 -30.72 0.53 -21.61
CA GLY A 9 -32.16 0.33 -21.79
C GLY A 9 -32.80 -0.70 -20.85
N PHE A 10 -32.04 -1.27 -19.91
CA PHE A 10 -32.60 -2.16 -18.89
C PHE A 10 -33.41 -1.37 -17.86
N LYS A 11 -34.60 -1.88 -17.50
CA LYS A 11 -35.53 -1.27 -16.54
C LYS A 11 -36.21 -2.34 -15.68
N GLY A 12 -36.49 -2.00 -14.43
CA GLY A 12 -37.20 -2.85 -13.47
C GLY A 12 -36.52 -2.91 -12.10
N ASP A 13 -37.30 -3.27 -11.09
CA ASP A 13 -36.87 -3.30 -9.67
C ASP A 13 -35.76 -4.34 -9.41
N TRP A 14 -35.65 -5.34 -10.30
CA TRP A 14 -34.60 -6.36 -10.26
C TRP A 14 -33.18 -5.80 -10.44
N LEU A 15 -33.02 -4.58 -10.98
CA LEU A 15 -31.69 -3.97 -11.22
C LEU A 15 -30.93 -3.69 -9.93
N GLU A 16 -31.63 -3.31 -8.84
CA GLU A 16 -31.00 -3.11 -7.53
C GLU A 16 -30.53 -4.44 -6.95
N THR A 17 -31.43 -5.43 -6.92
CA THR A 17 -31.10 -6.78 -6.44
C THR A 17 -29.98 -7.43 -7.26
N PHE A 18 -29.97 -7.22 -8.57
CA PHE A 18 -28.90 -7.68 -9.45
C PHE A 18 -27.58 -6.98 -9.16
N GLY A 19 -27.59 -5.66 -8.93
CA GLY A 19 -26.41 -4.90 -8.54
C GLY A 19 -25.79 -5.42 -7.24
N GLU A 20 -26.62 -5.68 -6.22
CA GLU A 20 -26.18 -6.27 -4.96
C GLU A 20 -25.57 -7.66 -5.13
N ILE A 21 -26.25 -8.55 -5.86
CA ILE A 21 -25.75 -9.91 -6.13
C ILE A 21 -24.46 -9.86 -6.94
N ALA A 22 -24.36 -8.98 -7.94
CA ALA A 22 -23.16 -8.82 -8.75
C ALA A 22 -22.00 -8.31 -7.90
N SER A 23 -22.19 -7.25 -7.09
CA SER A 23 -21.14 -6.74 -6.20
C SER A 23 -20.71 -7.76 -5.15
N ALA A 24 -21.61 -8.60 -4.66
CA ALA A 24 -21.28 -9.67 -3.70
C ALA A 24 -20.51 -10.83 -4.34
N ASN A 25 -20.70 -11.09 -5.64
CA ASN A 25 -20.10 -12.25 -6.33
C ASN A 25 -18.93 -11.90 -7.25
N ILE A 26 -18.69 -10.61 -7.54
CA ILE A 26 -17.55 -10.16 -8.34
C ILE A 26 -16.35 -9.91 -7.41
N THR A 27 -15.34 -10.77 -7.52
CA THR A 27 -14.02 -10.50 -6.93
C THR A 27 -13.28 -9.47 -7.79
N ILE A 28 -13.08 -8.26 -7.25
CA ILE A 28 -12.20 -7.26 -7.87
C ILE A 28 -10.77 -7.81 -7.81
N PRO A 29 -10.07 -7.97 -8.95
CA PRO A 29 -8.69 -8.43 -8.93
C PRO A 29 -7.80 -7.35 -8.31
N PHE A 30 -7.14 -7.69 -7.20
CA PHE A 30 -6.07 -6.87 -6.63
C PHE A 30 -4.72 -7.52 -6.93
N VAL A 31 -3.69 -6.70 -7.04
CA VAL A 31 -2.31 -7.13 -7.12
C VAL A 31 -1.61 -6.85 -5.80
N ASP A 32 -0.81 -7.81 -5.34
CA ASP A 32 0.04 -7.67 -4.16
C ASP A 32 1.50 -7.63 -4.60
N ILE A 33 2.19 -6.52 -4.29
CA ILE A 33 3.63 -6.39 -4.50
C ILE A 33 4.37 -6.31 -3.17
N LYS A 34 5.59 -6.83 -3.15
CA LYS A 34 6.45 -6.88 -1.96
C LYS A 34 7.78 -6.20 -2.24
N GLY A 35 8.30 -5.53 -1.22
CA GLY A 35 9.65 -4.98 -1.18
C GLY A 35 10.21 -5.00 0.23
N TYR A 36 11.50 -4.72 0.36
CA TYR A 36 12.21 -4.73 1.62
C TYR A 36 12.90 -3.38 1.82
N VAL A 37 12.83 -2.86 3.04
CA VAL A 37 13.47 -1.60 3.43
C VAL A 37 14.38 -1.86 4.61
N ASN A 38 15.66 -1.56 4.46
CA ASN A 38 16.63 -1.57 5.53
C ASN A 38 16.72 -0.17 6.12
N VAL A 39 16.33 -0.01 7.39
CA VAL A 39 16.30 1.28 8.08
C VAL A 39 17.19 1.23 9.30
N THR A 40 18.16 2.14 9.38
CA THR A 40 19.05 2.28 10.54
C THR A 40 19.00 3.70 11.10
N SER A 41 19.23 3.83 12.40
CA SER A 41 19.41 5.13 13.06
C SER A 41 20.41 4.95 14.20
N TRP A 42 21.33 5.92 14.32
CA TRP A 42 22.38 5.94 15.34
C TRP A 42 22.05 6.85 16.53
N LEU A 43 20.87 7.46 16.53
CA LEU A 43 20.41 8.31 17.62
C LEU A 43 19.94 7.47 18.81
N PRO A 44 20.07 7.97 20.06
CA PRO A 44 19.55 7.30 21.26
C PRO A 44 18.04 6.99 21.18
N ASP A 45 17.28 7.83 20.49
CA ASP A 45 15.85 7.70 20.23
C ASP A 45 15.52 7.17 18.82
N GLY A 46 16.48 6.53 18.15
CA GLY A 46 16.34 6.05 16.77
C GLY A 46 15.12 5.14 16.54
N VAL A 47 14.78 4.28 17.51
CA VAL A 47 13.58 3.42 17.43
C VAL A 47 12.29 4.23 17.31
N TYR A 48 12.20 5.38 17.97
CA TYR A 48 11.03 6.26 17.87
C TYR A 48 10.92 6.85 16.46
N HIS A 49 12.03 7.32 15.90
CA HIS A 49 12.08 7.84 14.54
C HIS A 49 11.74 6.78 13.49
N ILE A 50 12.24 5.55 13.64
CA ILE A 50 11.92 4.44 12.75
C ILE A 50 10.42 4.12 12.80
N LYS A 51 9.85 3.94 13.99
CA LYS A 51 8.41 3.67 14.13
C LYS A 51 7.55 4.77 13.51
N LYS A 52 7.93 6.04 13.71
CA LYS A 52 7.20 7.18 13.15
C LYS A 52 7.30 7.21 11.62
N ALA A 53 8.49 6.99 11.06
CA ALA A 53 8.71 6.94 9.61
C ALA A 53 7.84 5.88 8.93
N LEU A 54 7.83 4.66 9.50
CA LEU A 54 7.08 3.53 8.94
C LEU A 54 5.56 3.77 9.02
N LYS A 55 5.06 4.24 10.16
CA LYS A 55 3.62 4.57 10.31
C LYS A 55 3.14 5.65 9.35
N GLU A 56 3.95 6.67 9.09
CA GLU A 56 3.59 7.71 8.12
C GLU A 56 3.65 7.20 6.67
N ALA A 57 4.45 6.17 6.41
CA ALA A 57 4.57 5.56 5.09
C ALA A 57 3.43 4.60 4.75
N GLU A 58 2.76 4.03 5.76
CA GLU A 58 1.54 3.21 5.59
C GLU A 58 0.32 4.04 5.14
N LYS A 59 0.36 5.36 5.30
CA LYS A 59 -0.74 6.24 4.89
C LYS A 59 -0.72 6.49 3.38
N THR A 60 -1.84 6.20 2.74
CA THR A 60 -2.15 6.53 1.34
C THR A 60 -3.42 7.38 1.26
N GLU A 61 -3.58 8.11 0.15
CA GLU A 61 -4.76 8.93 -0.15
C GLU A 61 -5.82 8.16 -0.93
N PHE A 62 -5.50 6.94 -1.39
CA PHE A 62 -6.38 6.07 -2.15
C PHE A 62 -7.13 5.10 -1.22
N GLU A 63 -8.45 5.01 -1.35
CA GLU A 63 -9.28 4.11 -0.53
C GLU A 63 -9.11 2.63 -0.92
N ASP A 64 -8.74 2.36 -2.16
CA ASP A 64 -8.55 1.04 -2.76
C ASP A 64 -7.08 0.58 -2.75
N VAL A 65 -6.20 1.32 -2.08
CA VAL A 65 -4.80 0.92 -1.87
C VAL A 65 -4.54 0.67 -0.40
N GLU A 66 -3.90 -0.46 -0.10
CA GLU A 66 -3.48 -0.80 1.25
C GLU A 66 -1.96 -0.96 1.29
N ILE A 67 -1.29 -0.20 2.16
CA ILE A 67 0.16 -0.29 2.40
C ILE A 67 0.37 -0.85 3.80
N GLN A 68 1.03 -2.00 3.89
CA GLN A 68 1.38 -2.65 5.16
C GLN A 68 2.89 -2.77 5.31
N ILE A 69 3.41 -2.41 6.48
CA ILE A 69 4.82 -2.59 6.81
C ILE A 69 4.98 -3.56 7.98
N LYS A 70 5.71 -4.66 7.76
CA LYS A 70 5.97 -5.69 8.76
C LYS A 70 7.44 -5.71 9.16
N TYR A 71 7.70 -5.88 10.45
CA TYR A 71 9.05 -6.11 10.96
C TYR A 71 9.47 -7.55 10.68
N ILE A 72 10.62 -7.72 10.02
CA ILE A 72 11.22 -9.04 9.81
C ILE A 72 12.30 -9.27 10.87
N GLY A 73 13.22 -8.32 11.00
CA GLY A 73 14.35 -8.37 11.91
C GLY A 73 15.25 -7.16 11.66
N ALA A 74 15.84 -6.56 12.68
CA ALA A 74 16.65 -5.36 12.49
C ALA A 74 17.87 -5.66 11.60
N PRO A 75 18.17 -4.80 10.59
CA PRO A 75 17.54 -3.51 10.25
C PRO A 75 16.41 -3.57 9.20
N GLN A 76 15.93 -4.76 8.84
CA GLN A 76 15.04 -5.05 7.72
C GLN A 76 13.54 -5.06 8.05
N TYR A 77 12.76 -4.40 7.19
CA TYR A 77 11.30 -4.31 7.23
C TYR A 77 10.72 -4.70 5.86
N MET A 78 9.59 -5.39 5.84
CA MET A 78 8.86 -5.73 4.61
C MET A 78 7.77 -4.71 4.35
N ILE A 79 7.74 -4.13 3.15
CA ILE A 79 6.62 -3.32 2.66
C ILE A 79 5.79 -4.15 1.67
N THR A 80 4.48 -4.23 1.92
CA THR A 80 3.51 -4.87 1.02
C THR A 80 2.50 -3.83 0.57
N VAL A 81 2.23 -3.75 -0.73
CA VAL A 81 1.22 -2.85 -1.29
C VAL A 81 0.21 -3.69 -2.06
N LYS A 82 -1.06 -3.51 -1.70
CA LYS A 82 -2.21 -4.09 -2.38
C LYS A 82 -2.95 -2.98 -3.12
N ALA A 83 -3.19 -3.15 -4.41
CA ALA A 83 -3.79 -2.13 -5.27
C ALA A 83 -4.57 -2.78 -6.44
N PRO A 84 -5.45 -2.06 -7.14
CA PRO A 84 -6.20 -2.61 -8.29
C PRO A 84 -5.31 -2.91 -9.51
N ASP A 85 -4.18 -2.22 -9.66
CA ASP A 85 -3.24 -2.47 -10.75
C ASP A 85 -1.78 -2.25 -10.34
N TYR A 86 -0.86 -2.84 -11.11
CA TYR A 86 0.58 -2.79 -10.82
C TYR A 86 1.17 -1.39 -10.90
N LYS A 87 0.66 -0.50 -11.76
CA LYS A 87 1.22 0.85 -11.88
C LYS A 87 0.95 1.65 -10.62
N ILE A 88 -0.30 1.64 -10.15
CA ILE A 88 -0.66 2.28 -8.88
C ILE A 88 0.15 1.67 -7.74
N ALA A 89 0.26 0.33 -7.68
CA ALA A 89 1.01 -0.36 -6.64
C ALA A 89 2.48 0.11 -6.57
N GLU A 90 3.17 0.17 -7.72
CA GLU A 90 4.58 0.59 -7.80
C GLU A 90 4.77 2.07 -7.45
N GLU A 91 3.87 2.94 -7.90
CA GLU A 91 3.92 4.36 -7.58
C GLU A 91 3.74 4.60 -6.09
N GLU A 92 2.76 3.96 -5.47
CA GLU A 92 2.49 4.09 -4.03
C GLU A 92 3.62 3.48 -3.18
N MET A 93 4.17 2.32 -3.57
CA MET A 93 5.35 1.75 -2.92
C MET A 93 6.54 2.72 -2.97
N LYS A 94 6.81 3.31 -4.14
CA LYS A 94 7.89 4.28 -4.31
C LYS A 94 7.68 5.53 -3.45
N LYS A 95 6.45 6.05 -3.37
CA LYS A 95 6.11 7.18 -2.50
C LYS A 95 6.33 6.82 -1.03
N ALA A 96 5.89 5.66 -0.58
CA ALA A 96 6.08 5.18 0.80
C ALA A 96 7.57 5.08 1.15
N VAL A 97 8.39 4.43 0.31
CA VAL A 97 9.84 4.31 0.50
C VAL A 97 10.52 5.69 0.55
N ASN A 98 10.11 6.63 -0.30
CA ASN A 98 10.63 8.00 -0.30
C ASN A 98 10.26 8.74 0.99
N LYS A 99 9.03 8.57 1.51
CA LYS A 99 8.61 9.15 2.81
C LYS A 99 9.52 8.66 3.94
N ILE A 100 9.76 7.35 4.02
CA ILE A 100 10.67 6.73 5.01
C ILE A 100 12.07 7.32 4.86
N THR A 101 12.60 7.30 3.64
CA THR A 101 13.98 7.75 3.35
C THR A 101 14.18 9.20 3.76
N LYS A 102 13.23 10.08 3.41
CA LYS A 102 13.31 11.51 3.73
C LYS A 102 13.25 11.74 5.24
N TYR A 103 12.32 11.08 5.93
CA TYR A 103 12.17 11.23 7.38
C TYR A 103 13.42 10.74 8.13
N ILE A 104 13.92 9.56 7.77
CA ILE A 104 15.07 8.95 8.45
C ILE A 104 16.37 9.73 8.19
N LYS A 105 16.59 10.23 6.96
CA LYS A 105 17.74 11.08 6.65
C LYS A 105 17.74 12.40 7.43
N GLN A 106 16.56 12.97 7.70
CA GLN A 106 16.44 14.18 8.55
C GLN A 106 16.84 13.91 10.01
N HIS A 107 16.76 12.65 10.45
CA HIS A 107 17.11 12.20 11.80
C HIS A 107 18.41 11.38 11.82
N ASN A 108 19.39 11.71 10.96
CA ASN A 108 20.72 11.10 10.93
C ASN A 108 20.75 9.56 10.81
N GLY A 109 19.71 8.96 10.21
CA GLY A 109 19.67 7.54 9.88
C GLY A 109 19.93 7.24 8.40
N SER A 110 20.03 5.96 8.06
CA SER A 110 20.08 5.48 6.68
C SER A 110 18.86 4.64 6.32
N CYS A 111 18.51 4.65 5.04
CA CYS A 111 17.40 3.88 4.49
C CYS A 111 17.78 3.36 3.11
N GLU A 112 17.70 2.05 2.92
CA GLU A 112 17.99 1.35 1.66
C GLU A 112 16.80 0.48 1.28
N PHE A 113 16.49 0.38 -0.01
CA PHE A 113 15.36 -0.39 -0.52
C PHE A 113 15.85 -1.50 -1.43
N HIS A 114 15.34 -2.71 -1.20
CA HIS A 114 15.67 -3.90 -1.96
C HIS A 114 14.38 -4.52 -2.50
N ARG A 115 14.37 -4.81 -3.80
CA ARG A 115 13.20 -5.42 -4.46
C ARG A 115 13.05 -6.91 -4.14
N LYS A 116 14.17 -7.57 -3.86
CA LYS A 116 14.24 -8.96 -3.39
C LYS A 116 14.89 -8.96 -2.03
N GLN A 117 14.59 -9.99 -1.23
CA GLN A 117 15.33 -10.23 -0.01
C GLN A 117 16.76 -10.59 -0.42
N GLU A 118 17.75 -9.88 0.10
CA GLU A 118 19.15 -10.28 -0.06
C GLU A 118 19.38 -11.54 0.79
N GLU A 119 19.98 -12.56 0.17
CA GLU A 119 20.33 -13.86 0.79
C GLU A 119 21.63 -13.76 1.60
#